data_AF-S6GJC8-F1
#
_entry.id   AF-S6GJC8-F1
#
_cell.length_a   1.000
_cell.length_b   1.000
_cell.length_c   1.000
_cell.angle_alpha   90.00
_cell.angle_beta   90.00
_cell.angle_gamma   90.00
#
_symmetry.space_group_name_H-M   'P 1'
#
loop_
_entity.id
_entity.type
_entity.pdbx_description
1 polymer ?
#
loop_
_entity_poly.entity_id
_entity_poly.type
_entity_poly.pdbx_seq_one_letter_code
_entity_poly.pdbx_strand_id
1 'polypeptide(L)'
;MNSSDQKITEHLYQQHITNLKLQGKRLSTIDSYARSLRRLTAFFDRRPDELNTNDLKCYFASLIETHSWSTVKVDRNAFQFFY
;
A
#
# COMPACT_ATOMS: atom_id res chain seq x y z
N MET A 1 -6.44 -14.38 -7.46
CA MET A 1 -7.00 -14.08 -6.12
C MET A 1 -8.44 -14.60 -6.02
N ASN A 2 -8.76 -15.43 -5.02
CA ASN A 2 -10.10 -16.01 -4.85
C ASN A 2 -11.11 -14.96 -4.34
N SER A 3 -12.42 -15.19 -4.52
CA SER A 3 -13.46 -14.22 -4.13
C SER A 3 -13.44 -13.86 -2.64
N SER A 4 -12.97 -14.76 -1.77
CA SER A 4 -12.78 -14.47 -0.34
C SER A 4 -11.59 -13.53 -0.09
N ASP A 5 -10.49 -13.70 -0.81
CA ASP A 5 -9.30 -12.85 -0.71
C ASP A 5 -9.56 -11.44 -1.21
N GLN A 6 -10.41 -11.30 -2.23
CA GLN A 6 -10.87 -10.01 -2.73
C GLN A 6 -11.68 -9.24 -1.67
N LYS A 7 -12.60 -9.92 -0.96
CA LYS A 7 -13.38 -9.30 0.11
C LYS A 7 -12.50 -8.82 1.26
N ILE A 8 -11.50 -9.62 1.64
CA ILE A 8 -10.62 -9.24 2.74
C ILE A 8 -9.68 -8.10 2.31
N THR A 9 -9.16 -8.15 1.09
CA THR A 9 -8.36 -7.04 0.54
C THR A 9 -9.15 -5.73 0.49
N GLU A 10 -10.41 -5.79 0.06
CA GLU A 10 -11.30 -4.62 0.05
C GLU A 10 -11.56 -4.11 1.48
N HIS A 11 -11.78 -5.03 2.44
CA HIS A 11 -11.95 -4.65 3.84
C HIS A 11 -10.72 -3.92 4.41
N LEU A 12 -9.52 -4.48 4.22
CA LEU A 12 -8.26 -3.88 4.64
C LEU A 12 -8.02 -2.53 3.97
N TYR A 13 -8.38 -2.42 2.69
CA TYR A 13 -8.33 -1.16 1.95
C TYR A 13 -9.24 -0.09 2.60
N GLN A 14 -10.51 -0.43 2.88
CA GLN A 14 -11.45 0.51 3.51
C GLN A 14 -11.03 0.90 4.93
N GLN A 15 -10.47 -0.03 5.70
CA GLN A 15 -9.89 0.26 7.00
C GLN A 15 -8.72 1.26 6.89
N HIS A 16 -7.81 1.06 5.93
CA HIS A 16 -6.70 1.98 5.71
C HIS A 16 -7.19 3.40 5.35
N ILE A 17 -8.15 3.52 4.44
CA ILE A 17 -8.74 4.82 4.08
C ILE A 17 -9.38 5.48 5.31
N THR A 18 -10.10 4.72 6.13
CA THR A 18 -10.73 5.22 7.36
C THR A 18 -9.67 5.73 8.34
N ASN A 19 -8.58 4.99 8.56
CA ASN A 19 -7.49 5.40 9.43
C ASN A 19 -6.83 6.71 8.96
N LEU A 20 -6.59 6.86 7.65
CA LEU A 20 -6.02 8.09 7.10
C LEU A 20 -6.97 9.30 7.26
N LYS A 21 -8.29 9.08 7.14
CA LYS A 21 -9.30 10.13 7.41
C LYS A 21 -9.30 10.54 8.88
N LEU A 22 -9.25 9.57 9.80
CA LEU A 22 -9.19 9.82 11.24
C LEU A 22 -7.93 10.59 11.65
N GLN A 23 -6.82 10.40 10.93
CA GLN A 23 -5.58 11.17 11.11
C GLN A 23 -5.62 12.57 10.47
N GLY A 24 -6.75 12.99 9.87
CA GLY A 24 -6.89 14.30 9.24
C GLY A 24 -6.05 14.48 7.97
N LYS A 25 -5.69 13.40 7.27
CA LYS A 25 -4.95 13.50 6.00
C LYS A 25 -5.81 14.14 4.92
N ARG A 26 -5.20 14.94 4.04
CA ARG A 26 -5.87 15.50 2.87
C ARG A 26 -6.31 14.40 1.91
N LEU A 27 -7.40 14.61 1.17
CA LEU A 27 -7.91 13.66 0.17
C LEU A 27 -6.83 13.26 -0.85
N SER A 28 -6.02 14.20 -1.33
CA SER A 28 -4.93 13.90 -2.26
C SER A 28 -3.85 12.99 -1.67
N THR A 29 -3.60 13.07 -0.36
CA THR A 29 -2.69 12.17 0.35
C THR A 29 -3.31 10.78 0.48
N ILE A 30 -4.59 10.72 0.85
CA ILE A 30 -5.35 9.47 0.94
C ILE A 30 -5.33 8.73 -0.39
N ASP A 31 -5.61 9.42 -1.49
CA ASP A 31 -5.60 8.85 -2.84
C ASP A 31 -4.19 8.35 -3.23
N SER A 32 -3.15 9.08 -2.84
CA SER A 32 -1.77 8.68 -3.14
C SER A 32 -1.39 7.41 -2.39
N TYR A 33 -1.70 7.33 -1.10
CA TYR A 33 -1.40 6.15 -0.28
C TYR A 33 -2.23 4.93 -0.69
N ALA A 34 -3.49 5.15 -1.06
CA ALA A 34 -4.35 4.12 -1.63
C ALA A 34 -3.75 3.49 -2.90
N ARG A 35 -3.16 4.31 -3.79
CA ARG A 35 -2.47 3.82 -5.00
C ARG A 35 -1.21 3.04 -4.65
N SER A 36 -0.46 3.47 -3.64
CA SER A 36 0.73 2.74 -3.16
C SER A 36 0.37 1.32 -2.71
N LEU A 37 -0.72 1.17 -1.94
CA LEU A 37 -1.18 -0.13 -1.47
C LEU A 37 -1.59 -1.06 -2.64
N ARG A 38 -2.32 -0.53 -3.62
CA ARG A 38 -2.69 -1.29 -4.83
C ARG A 38 -1.47 -1.73 -5.64
N ARG A 39 -0.45 -0.86 -5.76
CA ARG A 39 0.79 -1.21 -6.46
C ARG A 39 1.54 -2.33 -5.72
N LEU A 40 1.59 -2.28 -4.39
CA LEU A 40 2.23 -3.31 -3.58
C LEU A 40 1.55 -4.68 -3.74
N THR A 41 0.22 -4.73 -3.65
CA THR A 41 -0.53 -5.98 -3.80
C THR A 41 -0.42 -6.53 -5.22
N ALA A 42 -0.44 -5.66 -6.23
CA ALA A 42 -0.24 -6.05 -7.63
C ALA A 42 1.19 -6.56 -7.91
N PHE A 43 2.20 -6.01 -7.23
CA PHE A 43 3.59 -6.44 -7.39
C PHE A 43 3.81 -7.89 -6.91
N PHE A 44 3.14 -8.29 -5.84
CA PHE A 44 3.29 -9.64 -5.27
C PHE A 44 2.17 -10.62 -5.65
N ASP A 45 1.09 -10.15 -6.26
CA ASP A 45 -0.18 -10.88 -6.42
C ASP A 45 -0.65 -11.53 -5.11
N ARG A 46 -0.42 -10.84 -3.98
CA ARG A 46 -0.72 -11.29 -2.62
C ARG A 46 -1.46 -10.22 -1.85
N ARG A 47 -2.16 -10.64 -0.81
CA ARG A 47 -2.92 -9.73 0.04
C ARG A 47 -1.97 -8.90 0.89
N PRO A 48 -2.32 -7.65 1.22
CA PRO A 48 -1.42 -6.76 1.94
C PRO A 48 -1.16 -7.23 3.39
N ASP A 49 -2.04 -8.03 3.98
CA ASP A 49 -1.84 -8.62 5.32
C ASP A 49 -0.85 -9.79 5.36
N GLU A 50 -0.54 -10.40 4.20
CA GLU A 50 0.40 -11.52 4.10
C GLU A 50 1.85 -11.09 3.84
N LEU A 51 2.05 -9.79 3.57
CA LEU A 51 3.35 -9.23 3.26
C LEU A 51 4.10 -8.90 4.54
N ASN A 52 5.39 -9.21 4.56
CA ASN A 52 6.26 -8.90 5.69
C ASN A 52 7.36 -7.89 5.30
N THR A 53 8.19 -7.53 6.27
CA THR A 53 9.27 -6.56 6.08
C THR A 53 10.27 -6.95 4.98
N ASN A 54 10.52 -8.24 4.75
CA ASN A 54 11.41 -8.69 3.67
C ASN A 54 10.76 -8.50 2.29
N ASP A 55 9.45 -8.75 2.17
CA ASP A 55 8.70 -8.43 0.96
C ASP A 55 8.78 -6.92 0.66
N LEU A 56 8.61 -6.06 1.67
CA LEU A 56 8.74 -4.61 1.49
C LEU A 56 10.15 -4.20 1.03
N LYS A 57 11.21 -4.84 1.54
CA LYS A 57 12.58 -4.59 1.07
C LYS A 57 12.76 -4.96 -0.40
N CYS A 58 12.26 -6.13 -0.82
CA CYS A 58 12.30 -6.56 -2.21
C CYS A 58 11.51 -5.61 -3.12
N TYR A 59 10.33 -5.18 -2.67
CA TYR A 59 9.51 -4.20 -3.37
C TYR A 59 10.26 -2.87 -3.57
N PHE A 60 10.83 -2.30 -2.50
CA PHE A 60 11.55 -1.03 -2.60
C PHE A 60 12.83 -1.14 -3.42
N ALA A 61 13.55 -2.26 -3.35
CA ALA A 61 14.72 -2.51 -4.20
C ALA A 61 14.35 -2.52 -5.69
N SER A 62 13.19 -3.08 -6.05
CA SER A 62 12.68 -2.99 -7.44
C SER A 62 12.14 -1.59 -7.79
N LEU A 63 11.54 -0.90 -6.82
CA LEU A 63 10.89 0.39 -7.04
C LEU A 63 11.90 1.50 -7.31
N ILE A 64 13.06 1.50 -6.64
CA ILE A 64 14.12 2.51 -6.85
C ILE A 64 14.74 2.44 -8.25
N GLU A 65 14.75 1.26 -8.88
CA GLU A 65 15.28 1.07 -10.24
C GLU A 65 14.29 1.51 -11.33
N THR A 66 13.00 1.59 -11.00
CA THR A 66 11.93 1.75 -11.99
C THR A 66 11.14 3.06 -11.85
N HIS A 67 11.19 3.70 -10.68
CA HIS A 67 10.38 4.88 -10.37
C HIS A 67 11.20 6.02 -9.76
N SER A 68 10.65 7.23 -9.83
CA SER A 68 11.25 8.41 -9.22
C SER A 68 11.35 8.28 -7.68
N TRP A 69 12.36 8.94 -7.09
CA TRP A 69 12.47 9.07 -5.64
C TRP A 69 11.24 9.68 -4.96
N SER A 70 10.48 10.54 -5.67
CA SER A 70 9.22 11.07 -5.15
C SER A 70 8.19 9.96 -4.96
N THR A 71 8.07 9.03 -5.92
CA THR A 71 7.20 7.86 -5.83
C THR A 71 7.64 6.94 -4.69
N VAL A 72 8.94 6.66 -4.59
CA VAL A 72 9.50 5.81 -3.52
C VAL A 72 9.17 6.38 -2.14
N LYS A 73 9.31 7.70 -1.95
CA LYS A 73 8.98 8.38 -0.70
C LYS A 73 7.49 8.32 -0.36
N VAL A 74 6.61 8.48 -1.36
CA VAL A 74 5.15 8.36 -1.16
C VAL A 74 4.80 6.95 -0.68
N ASP A 75 5.34 5.92 -1.31
CA ASP A 75 5.05 4.52 -0.95
C ASP A 75 5.56 4.16 0.42
N ARG A 76 6.78 4.58 0.74
CA ARG A 76 7.36 4.37 2.07
C ARG A 76 6.48 4.98 3.15
N ASN A 77 6.02 6.21 2.95
CA ASN A 77 5.12 6.86 3.90
C ASN A 77 3.76 6.16 3.95
N ALA A 78 3.19 5.76 2.82
CA ALA A 78 1.92 5.05 2.77
C ALA A 78 1.95 3.77 3.61
N PHE A 79 3.01 2.97 3.47
CA PHE A 79 3.13 1.69 4.17
C PHE A 79 3.40 1.85 5.66
N GLN A 80 4.08 2.93 6.08
CA GLN A 80 4.22 3.25 7.51
C GLN A 80 2.87 3.55 8.19
N PHE A 81 1.83 3.96 7.44
CA PHE A 81 0.49 4.14 7.97
C PHE A 81 -0.40 2.90 7.82
N PHE A 82 0.05 1.88 7.09
CA PHE A 82 -0.71 0.64 6.87
C PHE A 82 -0.27 -0.47 7.83
N TYR A 83 1.05 -0.71 7.94
CA TYR A 83 1.67 -1.67 8.85
C TYR A 83 2.09 -1.02 10.16
#